data_AF-A0A2P7S1D4-F1
#
_entry.id   AF-A0A2P7S1D4-F1
#
_cell.length_a   1.000
_cell.length_b   1.000
_cell.length_c   1.000
_cell.angle_alpha   90.00
_cell.angle_beta   90.00
_cell.angle_gamma   90.00
#
_symmetry.space_group_name_H-M   'P 1'
#
loop_
_entity.id
_entity.type
_entity.pdbx_description
1 polymer ?
#
loop_
_entity_poly.entity_id
_entity_poly.type
_entity_poly.pdbx_seq_one_letter_code
_entity_poly.pdbx_strand_id
1 'polypeptide(L)' 'MRKYLSLHPEQQRSFSPEELDMLDALVTRVVDILGIIDEGERTDAAARILALYTPGGRTFEEILEIAVRLHQQRSPLR' A
#
# COMPACT_ATOMS: atom_id res chain seq x y z
N MET A 1 4.76 -3.14 -3.34
CA MET A 1 5.66 -1.99 -3.09
C MET A 1 6.84 -1.94 -4.04
N ARG A 2 7.73 -2.93 -4.10
CA ARG A 2 8.94 -2.83 -4.97
C ARG A 2 8.60 -2.59 -6.46
N LYS A 3 7.61 -3.31 -6.99
CA LYS A 3 7.06 -3.08 -8.35
C LYS A 3 6.51 -1.66 -8.54
N TYR A 4 5.86 -1.11 -7.50
CA TYR A 4 5.34 0.26 -7.55
C TYR A 4 6.49 1.27 -7.62
N LEU A 5 7.51 1.12 -6.76
CA LEU A 5 8.66 2.02 -6.73
C LEU A 5 9.52 1.96 -8.00
N SER A 6 9.61 0.80 -8.67
CA SER A 6 10.30 0.71 -9.97
C SER A 6 9.60 1.52 -11.08
N LEU A 7 8.30 1.75 -10.95
CA LEU A 7 7.50 2.57 -11.87
C LEU A 7 7.42 4.04 -11.43
N HIS A 8 7.74 4.33 -10.16
CA HIS A 8 7.70 5.64 -9.52
C HIS A 8 9.02 5.93 -8.77
N PRO A 9 10.14 6.07 -9.47
CA PRO A 9 11.45 6.27 -8.84
C PRO A 9 11.53 7.55 -8.01
N GLU A 10 10.71 8.55 -8.30
CA GLU A 10 10.58 9.78 -7.51
C GLU A 10 10.03 9.54 -6.09
N GLN A 11 9.31 8.42 -5.88
CA GLN A 11 8.80 7.99 -4.58
C GLN A 11 9.77 7.04 -3.86
N GLN A 12 10.88 6.68 -4.52
CA GLN A 12 11.89 5.79 -3.96
C GLN A 12 12.72 6.52 -2.91
N ARG A 13 12.24 6.47 -1.66
CA ARG A 13 13.01 6.91 -0.49
C ARG A 13 14.06 5.84 -0.13
N SER A 14 14.97 6.21 0.76
CA SER A 14 15.95 5.28 1.36
C SER A 14 15.25 4.31 2.33
N PHE A 15 14.45 3.40 1.77
CA PHE A 15 13.83 2.33 2.54
C PHE A 15 14.83 1.21 2.80
N SER A 16 14.84 0.69 4.03
CA SER A 16 15.56 -0.53 4.34
C SER A 16 14.89 -1.75 3.68
N PRO A 17 15.61 -2.87 3.49
CA PRO A 17 15.01 -4.11 3.01
C PRO A 17 13.80 -4.57 3.84
N GLU A 18 13.88 -4.43 5.17
CA GLU A 18 12.82 -4.80 6.12
C GLU A 18 11.59 -3.90 5.97
N GLU A 19 11.78 -2.60 5.77
CA GLU A 19 10.68 -1.66 5.49
C GLU A 19 9.98 -2.02 4.18
N LEU A 20 10.76 -2.35 3.13
CA LEU A 20 10.20 -2.78 1.85
C LEU A 20 9.43 -4.10 1.96
N ASP A 21 9.91 -5.05 2.76
CA ASP A 21 9.22 -6.32 3.01
C ASP A 21 7.90 -6.10 3.75
N MET A 22 7.90 -5.25 4.77
CA MET A 22 6.68 -4.87 5.49
C MET A 22 5.68 -4.17 4.57
N LEU A 23 6.14 -3.24 3.73
CA LEU A 23 5.29 -2.52 2.77
C LEU A 23 4.75 -3.45 1.67
N ASP A 24 5.54 -4.41 1.20
CA ASP A 24 5.09 -5.45 0.26
C ASP A 24 4.02 -6.36 0.91
N ALA A 25 4.21 -6.72 2.17
CA ALA A 25 3.22 -7.50 2.93
C ALA A 25 1.91 -6.71 3.13
N LEU A 26 1.97 -5.41 3.44
CA LEU A 26 0.80 -4.54 3.50
C LEU A 26 0.03 -4.51 2.18
N VAL A 27 0.74 -4.32 1.06
CA VAL A 27 0.11 -4.29 -0.27
C VAL A 27 -0.59 -5.62 -0.57
N THR A 28 0.09 -6.73 -0.29
CA THR A 28 -0.48 -8.08 -0.50
C THR A 28 -1.73 -8.27 0.36
N ARG A 29 -1.68 -7.89 1.63
CA ARG A 29 -2.82 -8.05 2.54
C ARG A 29 -4.02 -7.20 2.15
N VAL A 30 -3.80 -5.96 1.73
CA VAL A 30 -4.87 -5.08 1.22
C VAL A 30 -5.51 -5.67 -0.05
N VAL A 31 -4.68 -6.16 -0.99
CA VAL A 31 -5.15 -6.81 -2.22
C VAL A 31 -6.00 -8.03 -1.91
N ASP A 32 -5.56 -8.88 -0.99
CA ASP A 32 -6.29 -10.09 -0.59
C ASP A 32 -7.62 -9.74 0.09
N ILE A 33 -7.63 -8.77 1.00
CA ILE A 33 -8.85 -8.36 1.73
C ILE A 33 -9.89 -7.75 0.78
N LEU A 34 -9.44 -6.94 -0.17
CA LEU A 34 -10.32 -6.23 -1.09
C LEU A 34 -10.66 -7.03 -2.35
N GLY A 35 -10.01 -8.18 -2.57
CA GLY A 35 -10.19 -8.97 -3.77
C GLY A 35 -9.75 -8.22 -5.03
N ILE A 36 -8.67 -7.44 -4.94
CA ILE A 36 -8.15 -6.65 -6.07
C ILE A 36 -7.51 -7.60 -7.07
N ILE A 37 -8.03 -7.63 -8.30
CA ILE A 37 -7.50 -8.44 -9.40
C ILE A 37 -6.77 -7.56 -10.41
N ASP A 38 -7.18 -6.30 -10.53
CA ASP A 38 -6.61 -5.34 -11.48
C ASP A 38 -5.24 -4.79 -11.02
N GLU A 39 -4.31 -4.68 -11.96
CA GLU A 39 -2.96 -4.17 -11.67
C GLU A 39 -2.95 -2.66 -11.36
N GLY A 40 -3.89 -1.89 -11.91
CA GLY A 40 -4.08 -0.48 -11.61
C GLY A 40 -4.56 -0.27 -10.18
N GLU A 41 -5.58 -1.00 -9.76
CA GLU A 41 -6.07 -0.97 -8.37
C GLU A 41 -4.99 -1.40 -7.36
N ARG A 42 -4.14 -2.37 -7.73
CA ARG A 42 -2.98 -2.77 -6.91
C ARG A 42 -1.93 -1.66 -6.80
N THR A 43 -1.71 -0.92 -7.87
CA THR A 43 -0.81 0.26 -7.91
C THR A 43 -1.37 1.37 -7.01
N ASP A 44 -2.68 1.61 -7.06
CA ASP A 44 -3.38 2.56 -6.18
C ASP A 44 -3.30 2.16 -4.70
N ALA A 45 -3.45 0.87 -4.40
CA ALA A 45 -3.27 0.36 -3.04
C ALA A 45 -1.84 0.60 -2.53
N ALA A 46 -0.83 0.35 -3.37
CA ALA A 46 0.56 0.62 -3.03
C ALA A 46 0.84 2.11 -2.80
N ALA A 47 0.33 2.98 -3.67
CA ALA A 47 0.47 4.43 -3.50
C ALA A 47 -0.12 4.91 -2.16
N ARG A 48 -1.29 4.39 -1.76
CA ARG A 48 -1.94 4.74 -0.49
C ARG A 48 -1.16 4.25 0.72
N ILE A 49 -0.71 3.00 0.69
CA ILE A 49 0.11 2.44 1.77
C ILE A 49 1.38 3.29 1.94
N LEU A 50 2.02 3.66 0.83
CA LEU A 50 3.21 4.51 0.87
C LEU A 50 2.92 5.89 1.46
N ALA A 51 1.77 6.50 1.12
CA ALA A 51 1.36 7.80 1.65
C ALA A 51 1.00 7.74 3.15
N LEU A 52 0.56 6.57 3.65
CA LEU A 52 0.25 6.36 5.07
C LEU A 52 1.48 6.04 5.91
N TYR A 53 2.52 5.50 5.27
CA TYR A 53 3.73 5.06 5.94
C TYR A 53 4.63 6.24 6.33
N THR A 54 4.96 6.29 7.62
CA THR A 54 5.95 7.19 8.20
C THR A 54 6.85 6.35 9.11
N PRO A 55 8.19 6.43 8.99
CA PRO A 55 9.10 5.71 9.88
C PRO A 55 8.82 6.04 11.36
N GLY A 56 8.72 5.02 12.20
CA GLY A 56 8.37 5.17 13.63
C GLY A 56 6.97 5.71 13.90
N GLY A 57 6.12 5.80 12.88
CA GLY A 57 4.75 6.28 12.97
C GLY A 57 3.77 5.14 13.26
N ARG A 58 2.85 4.93 12.32
CA ARG A 58 1.75 3.97 12.43
C ARG A 58 2.25 2.53 12.40
N THR A 59 1.57 1.65 13.12
CA THR A 59 1.85 0.20 13.06
C THR A 59 1.35 -0.41 11.75
N PHE A 60 1.76 -1.65 11.49
CA PHE A 60 1.28 -2.44 10.36
C PHE A 60 -0.25 -2.50 10.32
N GLU A 61 -0.87 -2.85 11.44
CA GLU A 61 -2.33 -3.02 11.56
C GLU A 61 -3.08 -1.71 11.32
N GLU A 62 -2.57 -0.59 11.85
CA GLU A 62 -3.16 0.73 11.66
C GLU A 62 -3.09 1.16 10.18
N ILE A 63 -1.95 0.96 9.52
CA ILE A 63 -1.82 1.27 8.09
C ILE A 63 -2.76 0.39 7.27
N LEU A 64 -2.85 -0.90 7.59
CA LEU A 64 -3.73 -1.84 6.90
C LEU A 64 -5.20 -1.43 7.02
N GLU A 65 -5.67 -1.16 8.24
CA GLU A 65 -7.05 -0.76 8.51
C GLU A 65 -7.41 0.51 7.73
N ILE A 66 -6.56 1.54 7.83
CA ILE A 66 -6.78 2.81 7.14
C ILE A 66 -6.76 2.61 5.62
N ALA A 67 -5.83 1.84 5.09
CA ALA A 67 -5.73 1.58 3.65
C ALA A 67 -6.97 0.87 3.10
N VAL A 68 -7.45 -0.18 3.77
CA VAL A 68 -8.68 -0.91 3.41
C VAL A 68 -9.89 0.02 3.44
N ARG A 69 -10.06 0.76 4.55
CA ARG A 69 -11.20 1.67 4.72
C ARG A 69 -11.22 2.78 3.67
N LEU A 70 -10.08 3.41 3.41
CA LEU A 70 -9.97 4.46 2.39
C LEU A 70 -10.20 3.92 0.98
N HIS A 71 -9.81 2.67 0.70
CA HIS A 71 -10.02 2.06 -0.61
C HIS A 71 -11.51 1.78 -0.84
N GLN A 72 -12.20 1.20 0.14
CA GLN A 72 -13.65 0.98 0.08
C GLN A 72 -14.45 2.28 -0.09
N GLN A 73 -14.06 3.36 0.60
CA GLN A 73 -14.73 4.67 0.47
C GLN A 73 -14.53 5.33 -0.89
N ARG A 74 -13.43 5.03 -1.59
CA ARG A 74 -13.14 5.51 -2.94
C ARG A 74 -13.84 4.71 -4.03
N SER A 75 -14.50 3.62 -3.68
CA SER A 75 -15.35 2.85 -4.57
C SER A 75 -16.84 3.09 -4.25
N PRO A 76 -17.38 4.31 -4.45
CA PRO A 76 -18.82 4.46 -4.51
C PRO A 76 -19.26 3.82 -5.83
N LEU A 77 -20.06 2.75 -5.75
CA LEU A 77 -20.69 2.01 -6.85
C LEU A 77 -19.88 0.80 -7.36
N ARG A 78 -20.17 -0.36 -6.79
CA ARG A 78 -20.51 -1.54 -7.58
C ARG A 78 -21.99 -1.83 -7.39
#